data_AF-A0A8S2V2V6-F1
#
_entry.id   AF-A0A8S2V2V6-F1
#
_cell.length_a   1.000
_cell.length_b   1.000
_cell.length_c   1.000
_cell.angle_alpha   90.00
_cell.angle_beta   90.00
_cell.angle_gamma   90.00
#
_symmetry.space_group_name_H-M   'P 1'
#
loop_
_entity.id
_entity.type
_entity.pdbx_description
1 polymer ?
#
loop_
_entity_poly.entity_id
_entity_poly.type
_entity_poly.pdbx_seq_one_letter_code
_entity_poly.pdbx_strand_id
1 'polypeptide(L)' 'MGVSRSSSIVLAYLMKYHYHTVHEAYAHLVARRHIALPNDGFFIQLIR' A
#
# COMPACT_ATOMS: atom_id res chain seq x y z
N MET A 1 6.20 10.29 10.98
CA MET A 1 4.92 10.27 10.21
C MET A 1 4.88 9.05 9.30
N GLY A 2 3.72 8.38 9.18
CA GLY A 2 3.56 7.10 8.46
C GLY A 2 3.28 7.27 6.96
N VAL A 3 4.16 7.98 6.27
CA VAL A 3 3.99 8.37 4.85
C VAL A 3 4.40 7.25 3.89
N SER A 4 5.51 6.55 4.16
CA SER A 4 6.09 5.58 3.21
C SER A 4 6.27 4.15 3.77
N ARG A 5 7.07 3.95 4.83
CA ARG A 5 7.38 2.59 5.34
C ARG A 5 6.18 1.86 5.93
N SER A 6 5.38 2.52 6.77
CA SER A 6 4.20 1.92 7.39
C SER A 6 3.07 1.69 6.38
N SER A 7 2.90 2.59 5.41
CA SER A 7 1.93 2.48 4.33
C SER A 7 2.24 1.31 3.40
N SER A 8 3.51 1.08 3.10
CA SER A 8 3.99 -0.10 2.36
C SER A 8 3.62 -1.44 3.03
N ILE A 9 3.75 -1.54 4.37
CA ILE A 9 3.35 -2.75 5.11
C ILE A 9 1.83 -2.94 5.09
N VAL A 10 1.05 -1.87 5.28
CA VAL A 10 -0.42 -1.94 5.21
C VAL A 10 -0.89 -2.34 3.82
N LEU A 11 -0.25 -1.83 2.77
CA LEU A 11 -0.54 -2.19 1.39
C LEU A 11 -0.30 -3.69 1.15
N ALA A 12 0.87 -4.19 1.56
CA ALA A 12 1.21 -5.61 1.45
C ALA A 12 0.23 -6.52 2.23
N TYR A 13 -0.20 -6.08 3.41
CA TYR A 13 -1.19 -6.80 4.21
C TYR A 13 -2.54 -6.90 3.49
N LEU A 14 -3.03 -5.80 2.91
CA LEU A 14 -4.29 -5.78 2.16
C LEU A 14 -4.21 -6.69 0.93
N MET A 15 -3.09 -6.67 0.21
CA MET A 15 -2.90 -7.55 -0.94
C MET A 15 -2.88 -9.03 -0.53
N LYS A 16 -2.16 -9.39 0.54
CA LYS A 16 -1.98 -10.78 0.96
C LYS A 16 -3.21 -11.41 1.62
N TYR A 17 -3.91 -10.66 2.47
CA TYR A 17 -4.98 -11.22 3.32
C TYR A 17 -6.38 -10.80 2.92
N HIS A 18 -6.52 -9.71 2.16
CA HIS A 18 -7.82 -9.26 1.66
C HIS A 18 -7.98 -9.50 0.15
N TYR A 19 -7.01 -10.15 -0.50
CA TYR A 19 -7.00 -10.42 -1.94
C TYR A 19 -7.19 -9.16 -2.80
N HIS A 20 -6.86 -8.00 -2.26
CA HIS A 20 -6.94 -6.75 -3.00
C HIS A 20 -5.86 -6.74 -4.08
N THR A 21 -6.22 -6.29 -5.27
CA THR A 21 -5.24 -5.82 -6.24
C THR A 21 -4.45 -4.64 -5.66
N VAL A 22 -3.27 -4.39 -6.23
CA VAL A 22 -2.43 -3.24 -5.88
C VAL A 22 -3.22 -1.92 -5.89
N HIS A 23 -4.11 -1.76 -6.87
CA HIS A 23 -4.95 -0.58 -7.01
C HIS A 23 -6.01 -0.47 -5.90
N GLU A 24 -6.74 -1.56 -5.61
CA GLU A 24 -7.75 -1.59 -4.55
C GLU A 24 -7.12 -1.35 -3.16
N ALA A 25 -5.98 -1.99 -2.90
CA ALA A 25 -5.24 -1.79 -1.66
C ALA A 25 -4.77 -0.34 -1.49
N TYR A 26 -4.30 0.29 -2.57
CA TYR A 26 -3.85 1.67 -2.55
C TYR A 26 -5.01 2.66 -2.40
N ALA A 27 -6.10 2.47 -3.15
CA ALA A 27 -7.30 3.30 -3.03
C ALA A 27 -7.86 3.24 -1.60
N HIS A 28 -7.91 2.04 -1.02
CA HIS A 28 -8.35 1.83 0.36
C HIS A 28 -7.43 2.49 1.40
N LEU A 29 -6.12 2.51 1.15
CA LEU A 29 -5.13 3.18 2.00
C LEU A 29 -5.28 4.71 1.94
N VAL A 30 -5.37 5.29 0.75
CA VAL A 30 -5.48 6.74 0.53
C VAL A 30 -6.82 7.28 1.04
N ALA A 31 -7.91 6.52 0.90
CA ALA A 31 -9.22 6.90 1.44
C ALA A 31 -9.21 7.10 2.96
N ARG A 32 -8.35 6.36 3.69
CA ARG A 32 -8.19 6.48 5.15
C ARG A 32 -7.06 7.41 5.55
N ARG A 33 -6.07 7.57 4.67
CA ARG A 33 -4.88 8.38 4.91
C ARG A 33 -4.38 8.98 3.60
N HIS A 34 -4.93 10.12 3.25
CA HIS A 34 -4.53 10.95 2.11
C HIS A 34 -3.04 11.30 2.00
N ILE A 35 -2.27 11.26 3.11
CA ILE A 35 -0.82 11.49 3.11
C ILE A 35 0.03 10.23 2.85
N ALA A 36 -0.61 9.07 2.65
CA ALA A 36 0.10 7.83 2.39
C ALA A 36 0.67 7.84 0.95
N LEU A 37 1.99 7.82 0.85
CA LEU A 37 2.73 7.73 -0.40
C LEU A 37 3.75 6.59 -0.26
N PRO A 38 3.34 5.34 -0.53
CA PRO A 38 4.28 4.21 -0.54
C PRO A 38 5.37 4.48 -1.59
N ASN A 39 6.60 4.04 -1.32
CA ASN A 39 7.70 4.21 -2.27
C ASN A 39 7.46 3.37 -3.54
N ASP A 40 7.70 3.93 -4.72
CA ASP A 40 7.55 3.24 -6.01
C ASP A 40 8.41 1.96 -6.07
N GLY A 41 9.60 1.98 -5.48
CA GLY A 41 10.45 0.80 -5.36
C GLY A 41 9.82 -0.34 -4.56
N PHE A 42 8.92 -0.03 -3.62
CA PHE A 42 8.19 -1.03 -2.84
C PHE A 42 7.01 -1.61 -3.65
N PHE A 43 6.35 -0.81 -4.48
CA PHE A 43 5.36 -1.30 -5.44
C PHE A 43 5.99 -2.29 -6.42
N ILE A 44 7.18 -1.97 -6.94
CA ILE A 44 7.92 -2.87 -7.84
C ILE A 44 8.29 -4.17 -7.13
N GLN A 45 8.65 -4.14 -5.84
CA GLN A 45 8.91 -5.34 -5.03
C GLN A 45 7.66 -6.17 -4.72
N LEU A 46 6.47 -5.56 -4.69
CA LEU A 46 5.20 -6.26 -4.44
C LEU A 46 4.62 -6.95 -5.68
N ILE A 47 5.00 -6.50 -6.88
CA ILE A 47 4.58 -7.07 -8.17
C ILE A 47 5.51 -8.22 -8.60
N ARG A 48 6.74 -8.24 -8.08
CA ARG A 48 7.79 -9.20 -8.45
C ARG A 48 7.72 -10.47 -7.60
#